data_AF-A0A811TAH8-F1
#
_entry.id   AF-A0A811TAH8-F1
#
_cell.length_a   1.000
_cell.length_b   1.000
_cell.length_c   1.000
_cell.angle_alpha   90.00
_cell.angle_beta   90.00
_cell.angle_gamma   90.00
#
_symmetry.space_group_name_H-M   'P 1'
#
loop_
_entity.id
_entity.type
_entity.pdbx_description
1 polymer ?
#
loop_
_entity_poly.entity_id
_entity_poly.type
_entity_poly.pdbx_seq_one_letter_code
_entity_poly.pdbx_strand_id
1 'polypeptide(L)'
;MKNNSMLRVASVQIRYDLEHTRNIWTPVWDDRYKEKILTILDFLKGKTDCIVFPELSIPFEMLSDLKEFADCEETLIIAGSHYVESKNIDRYNQLFSHQFDEKKDVRKNICPILAPNQKILHIEKINPARDEDIGYDEFGLNRGELHGIFILGDYTLGILICSDFLNPDLRSRILKKANLVLVPQFNSHTKRFYDLANSEFENPNNIVRAVMLTNATGKKAAGGSAVFRNVSREDQKMLQERFGYPYAAIILPEKIKEELIISINVNMDYSSERTPSSWTPDQHPIDYKLIPIIQKNEPIINIVNSINKANNVQSCIDTLNQNKEFIGKTSTILSNNTQNLENLTLEEVKEKCHTVVIQ
;
A
#
# COMPACT_ATOMS: atom_id res chain seq x y z
N MET A 1 -17.87 21.21 -3.39
CA MET A 1 -16.66 20.79 -2.64
C MET A 1 -17.07 19.62 -1.78
N LYS A 2 -16.53 18.41 -2.00
CA LYS A 2 -16.82 17.26 -1.12
C LYS A 2 -16.27 17.60 0.28
N ASN A 3 -17.08 17.44 1.32
CA ASN A 3 -16.59 17.40 2.69
C ASN A 3 -15.63 16.21 2.76
N ASN A 4 -14.32 16.43 2.63
CA ASN A 4 -13.32 15.37 2.53
C ASN A 4 -12.74 15.04 3.89
N SER A 5 -13.61 14.76 4.85
CA SER A 5 -13.17 14.23 6.13
C SER A 5 -12.74 12.77 6.08
N MET A 6 -12.84 12.12 4.93
CA MET A 6 -12.44 10.75 4.72
C MET A 6 -11.58 10.62 3.47
N LEU A 7 -10.38 10.07 3.63
CA LEU A 7 -9.45 9.77 2.55
C LEU A 7 -9.41 8.26 2.33
N ARG A 8 -9.67 7.84 1.10
CA ARG A 8 -9.64 6.43 0.70
C ARG A 8 -8.25 6.11 0.16
N VAL A 9 -7.54 5.22 0.82
CA VAL A 9 -6.16 4.82 0.48
C VAL A 9 -6.13 3.33 0.18
N ALA A 10 -5.54 2.95 -0.95
CA ALA A 10 -5.28 1.57 -1.32
C ALA A 10 -3.79 1.26 -1.17
N SER A 11 -3.44 0.37 -0.23
CA SER A 11 -2.08 -0.17 -0.10
C SER A 11 -1.99 -1.51 -0.81
N VAL A 12 -1.16 -1.61 -1.86
CA VAL A 12 -1.03 -2.81 -2.68
C VAL A 12 0.12 -3.67 -2.17
N GLN A 13 -0.18 -4.89 -1.70
CA GLN A 13 0.83 -5.94 -1.45
C GLN A 13 0.92 -6.82 -2.68
N ILE A 14 2.02 -6.74 -3.42
CA ILE A 14 2.20 -7.42 -4.70
C ILE A 14 3.48 -8.24 -4.74
N ARG A 15 3.48 -9.30 -5.57
CA ARG A 15 4.60 -10.19 -5.81
C ARG A 15 5.33 -9.84 -7.09
N TYR A 16 6.63 -9.69 -6.97
CA TYR A 16 7.60 -9.52 -8.05
C TYR A 16 8.96 -10.04 -7.58
N ASP A 17 9.81 -10.36 -8.55
CA ASP A 17 11.19 -10.68 -8.32
C ASP A 17 12.07 -9.47 -8.65
N LEU A 18 13.23 -9.38 -8.00
CA LEU A 18 14.24 -8.38 -8.27
C LEU A 18 15.46 -9.04 -8.88
N GLU A 19 15.99 -8.42 -9.93
CA GLU A 19 17.32 -8.70 -10.46
C GLU A 19 18.29 -7.60 -10.08
N HIS A 20 19.56 -7.97 -9.95
CA HIS A 20 20.64 -7.05 -9.69
C HIS A 20 21.51 -6.98 -10.94
N THR A 21 21.39 -5.88 -11.67
CA THR A 21 22.18 -5.64 -12.88
C THR A 21 22.81 -4.26 -12.78
N ARG A 22 24.07 -4.13 -13.18
CA ARG A 22 24.79 -2.83 -13.21
C ARG A 22 24.75 -2.07 -11.87
N ASN A 23 24.87 -2.81 -10.75
CA ASN A 23 24.91 -2.27 -9.39
C ASN A 23 23.62 -1.58 -8.92
N ILE A 24 22.47 -1.89 -9.52
CA ILE A 24 21.15 -1.45 -9.07
C ILE A 24 20.17 -2.62 -9.04
N TRP A 25 19.19 -2.55 -8.16
CA TRP A 25 18.08 -3.49 -8.12
C TRP A 25 16.95 -3.02 -9.03
N THR A 26 16.45 -3.90 -9.89
CA THR A 26 15.30 -3.60 -10.75
C THR A 26 14.27 -4.71 -10.68
N PRO A 27 12.97 -4.39 -10.77
CA PRO A 27 11.93 -5.42 -10.89
C PRO A 27 12.14 -6.21 -12.18
N VAL A 28 12.06 -7.53 -12.08
CA VAL A 28 11.91 -8.41 -13.25
C VAL A 28 10.45 -8.31 -13.67
N TRP A 29 10.20 -7.84 -14.88
CA TRP A 29 8.84 -7.63 -15.38
C TRP A 29 8.72 -7.96 -16.86
N ASP A 30 7.51 -8.33 -17.24
CA ASP A 30 7.08 -8.61 -18.61
C ASP A 30 5.67 -8.04 -18.82
N ASP A 31 5.07 -8.31 -19.98
CA ASP A 31 3.71 -7.87 -20.29
C ASP A 31 2.67 -8.41 -19.30
N ARG A 32 2.90 -9.58 -18.69
CA ARG A 32 1.99 -10.14 -17.67
C ARG A 32 2.05 -9.34 -16.38
N TYR A 33 3.24 -8.92 -15.96
CA TYR A 33 3.37 -8.02 -14.82
C TYR A 33 2.72 -6.66 -15.11
N LYS A 34 2.87 -6.13 -16.33
CA LYS A 34 2.18 -4.91 -16.76
C LYS A 34 0.65 -5.07 -16.67
N GLU A 35 0.11 -6.14 -17.25
CA GLU A 35 -1.33 -6.41 -17.22
C GLU A 35 -1.85 -6.59 -15.79
N LYS A 36 -1.07 -7.23 -14.91
CA LYS A 36 -1.36 -7.34 -13.48
C LYS A 36 -1.55 -5.95 -12.84
N ILE A 37 -0.60 -5.03 -13.05
CA ILE A 37 -0.69 -3.66 -12.52
C ILE A 37 -1.90 -2.93 -13.08
N LEU A 38 -2.12 -2.99 -14.39
CA LEU A 38 -3.26 -2.33 -15.03
C LEU A 38 -4.61 -2.89 -14.56
N THR A 39 -4.69 -4.20 -14.29
CA THR A 39 -5.89 -4.83 -13.73
C THR A 39 -6.18 -4.36 -12.31
N ILE A 40 -5.13 -4.18 -11.49
CA ILE A 40 -5.27 -3.60 -10.14
C ILE A 40 -5.77 -2.16 -10.22
N LEU A 41 -5.20 -1.35 -11.11
CA LEU A 41 -5.63 0.03 -11.32
C LEU A 41 -7.08 0.10 -11.80
N ASP A 42 -7.45 -0.70 -12.81
CA ASP A 42 -8.82 -0.78 -13.32
C ASP A 42 -9.82 -1.15 -12.22
N PHE A 43 -9.48 -2.12 -11.38
CA PHE A 43 -10.30 -2.47 -10.22
C PHE A 43 -10.47 -1.29 -9.25
N LEU A 44 -9.48 -0.41 -9.09
CA LEU A 44 -9.49 0.70 -8.13
C LEU A 44 -10.17 1.98 -8.65
N LYS A 45 -10.56 2.03 -9.94
CA LYS A 45 -11.24 3.19 -10.56
C LYS A 45 -12.43 3.67 -9.73
N GLY A 46 -12.48 4.98 -9.48
CA GLY A 46 -13.48 5.63 -8.64
C GLY A 46 -13.56 5.20 -7.16
N LYS A 47 -12.76 4.23 -6.69
CA LYS A 47 -12.86 3.64 -5.34
C LYS A 47 -11.87 4.21 -4.34
N THR A 48 -10.81 4.87 -4.81
CA THR A 48 -9.70 5.32 -3.97
C THR A 48 -9.27 6.74 -4.34
N ASP A 49 -8.67 7.46 -3.39
CA ASP A 49 -8.11 8.81 -3.60
C ASP A 49 -6.57 8.76 -3.68
N CYS A 50 -5.96 7.76 -3.05
CA CYS A 50 -4.53 7.50 -3.08
C CYS A 50 -4.23 6.01 -3.24
N ILE A 51 -3.27 5.65 -4.10
CA ILE A 51 -2.77 4.28 -4.28
C ILE A 51 -1.29 4.24 -3.91
N VAL A 52 -0.90 3.26 -3.11
CA VAL A 52 0.49 3.06 -2.69
C VAL A 52 0.97 1.70 -3.16
N PHE A 53 2.04 1.70 -3.95
CA PHE A 53 2.75 0.49 -4.37
C PHE A 53 4.04 0.29 -3.55
N PRO A 54 4.55 -0.94 -3.41
CA PRO A 54 5.78 -1.21 -2.67
C PRO A 54 7.05 -0.67 -3.35
N GLU A 55 8.14 -0.49 -2.60
CA GLU A 55 9.46 -0.07 -3.14
C GLU A 55 9.95 -1.01 -4.24
N LEU A 56 10.51 -0.49 -5.34
CA LEU A 56 10.98 -1.29 -6.49
C LEU A 56 9.92 -2.13 -7.20
N SER A 57 8.63 -1.86 -7.00
CA SER A 57 7.55 -2.63 -7.66
C SER A 57 7.17 -2.12 -9.04
N ILE A 58 7.22 -0.81 -9.30
CA ILE A 58 6.80 -0.23 -10.58
C ILE A 58 8.02 0.10 -11.45
N PRO A 59 8.18 -0.56 -12.62
CA PRO A 59 9.20 -0.21 -13.59
C PRO A 59 8.99 1.20 -14.18
N PHE A 60 10.09 1.85 -14.55
CA PHE A 60 10.08 3.19 -15.16
C PHE A 60 9.19 3.24 -16.41
N GLU A 61 9.19 2.18 -17.21
CA GLU A 61 8.44 2.08 -18.45
C GLU A 61 6.92 2.15 -18.26
N MET A 62 6.42 1.83 -17.07
CA MET A 62 4.98 1.87 -16.76
C MET A 62 4.51 3.24 -16.25
N LEU A 63 5.41 4.17 -15.94
CA LEU A 63 5.03 5.46 -15.34
C LEU A 63 4.08 6.28 -16.21
N SER A 64 4.20 6.20 -17.54
CA SER A 64 3.29 6.91 -18.45
C SER A 64 1.85 6.38 -18.32
N ASP A 65 1.68 5.05 -18.29
CA ASP A 65 0.35 4.43 -18.16
C ASP A 65 -0.26 4.73 -16.79
N LEU A 66 0.54 4.67 -15.72
CA LEU A 66 0.09 5.05 -14.38
C LEU A 66 -0.27 6.54 -14.31
N LYS A 67 0.45 7.39 -15.05
CA LYS A 67 0.20 8.83 -15.06
C LYS A 67 -1.10 9.16 -15.77
N GLU A 68 -1.36 8.51 -16.90
CA GLU A 68 -2.64 8.61 -17.60
C GLU A 68 -3.79 8.19 -16.68
N PHE A 69 -3.63 7.08 -15.95
CA PHE A 69 -4.62 6.65 -14.96
C PHE A 69 -4.85 7.70 -13.87
N ALA A 70 -3.77 8.21 -13.27
CA ALA A 70 -3.84 9.21 -12.20
C ALA A 70 -4.58 10.48 -12.65
N ASP A 71 -4.39 10.90 -13.89
CA ASP A 71 -5.06 12.06 -14.48
C ASP A 71 -6.55 11.79 -14.75
N CYS A 72 -6.86 10.64 -15.36
CA CYS A 72 -8.24 10.27 -15.70
C CYS A 72 -9.11 10.03 -14.47
N GLU A 73 -8.57 9.38 -13.44
CA GLU A 73 -9.31 8.98 -12.24
C GLU A 73 -9.15 9.98 -11.08
N GLU A 74 -8.50 11.12 -11.32
CA GLU A 74 -8.18 12.13 -10.30
C GLU A 74 -7.59 11.53 -9.01
N THR A 75 -6.72 10.53 -9.16
CA THR A 75 -6.19 9.71 -8.07
C THR A 75 -4.69 9.93 -7.89
N LEU A 76 -4.23 10.12 -6.65
CA LEU A 76 -2.80 10.19 -6.34
C LEU A 76 -2.19 8.78 -6.38
N ILE A 77 -1.05 8.60 -7.06
CA ILE A 77 -0.32 7.33 -7.02
C ILE A 77 1.10 7.54 -6.46
N ILE A 78 1.42 6.78 -5.41
CA ILE A 78 2.77 6.58 -4.90
C ILE A 78 3.30 5.31 -5.53
N ALA A 79 4.08 5.44 -6.61
CA ALA A 79 4.43 4.33 -7.51
C ALA A 79 5.57 3.45 -6.98
N GLY A 80 5.69 3.27 -5.66
CA GLY A 80 6.81 2.56 -5.07
C GLY A 80 8.11 3.34 -5.22
N SER A 81 9.15 2.71 -5.77
CA SER A 81 10.39 3.41 -6.09
C SER A 81 11.16 2.72 -7.21
N HIS A 82 12.16 3.38 -7.79
CA HIS A 82 13.12 2.79 -8.73
C HIS A 82 14.41 3.62 -8.79
N TYR A 83 15.45 3.06 -9.41
CA TYR A 83 16.69 3.78 -9.63
C TYR A 83 16.62 4.65 -10.88
N VAL A 84 17.18 5.85 -10.79
CA VAL A 84 17.44 6.68 -11.97
C VAL A 84 18.55 6.02 -12.80
N GLU A 85 18.26 5.76 -14.07
CA GLU A 85 19.20 5.14 -15.01
C GLU A 85 19.61 6.14 -16.10
N SER A 86 20.90 6.18 -16.43
CA SER A 86 21.47 7.03 -17.49
C SER A 86 20.71 6.90 -18.81
N LYS A 87 20.35 5.67 -19.21
CA LYS A 87 19.61 5.36 -20.45
C LYS A 87 18.25 6.07 -20.57
N ASN A 88 17.69 6.54 -19.46
CA ASN A 88 16.34 7.08 -19.36
C ASN A 88 16.30 8.60 -19.03
N ILE A 89 17.45 9.28 -18.90
CA ILE A 89 17.52 10.69 -18.44
C ILE A 89 16.61 11.63 -19.25
N ASP A 90 16.63 11.55 -20.57
CA ASP A 90 15.77 12.39 -21.42
C ASP A 90 14.28 12.14 -21.15
N ARG A 91 13.90 10.88 -20.94
CA ARG A 91 12.52 10.49 -20.62
C ARG A 91 12.12 10.94 -19.22
N TYR A 92 13.03 10.88 -18.24
CA TYR A 92 12.81 11.46 -16.92
C TYR A 92 12.50 12.96 -17.03
N ASN A 93 13.30 13.72 -17.79
CA ASN A 93 13.12 15.17 -17.95
C ASN A 93 11.84 15.57 -18.68
N GLN A 94 11.27 14.66 -19.48
CA GLN A 94 9.94 14.84 -20.08
C GLN A 94 8.83 14.64 -19.05
N LEU A 95 8.88 13.54 -18.29
CA LEU A 95 7.80 13.09 -17.41
C LEU A 95 7.77 13.82 -16.06
N PHE A 96 8.93 14.13 -15.49
CA PHE A 96 9.07 14.66 -14.14
C PHE A 96 9.17 16.19 -14.15
N SER A 97 8.74 16.78 -13.03
CA SER A 97 8.90 18.21 -12.74
C SER A 97 10.37 18.59 -12.52
N HIS A 98 11.16 17.67 -11.97
CA HIS A 98 12.59 17.82 -11.76
C HIS A 98 13.39 17.60 -13.05
N GLN A 99 14.49 18.33 -13.19
CA GLN A 99 15.46 18.13 -14.27
C GLN A 99 16.62 17.29 -13.75
N PHE A 100 16.61 16.01 -14.11
CA PHE A 100 17.62 15.02 -13.75
C PHE A 100 18.91 15.24 -14.54
N ASP A 101 20.02 15.17 -13.81
CA ASP A 101 21.39 15.24 -14.31
C ASP A 101 22.07 13.88 -14.19
N GLU A 102 22.71 13.44 -15.28
CA GLU A 102 23.34 12.12 -15.34
C GLU A 102 24.43 11.91 -14.27
N LYS A 103 25.18 12.95 -13.91
CA LYS A 103 26.30 12.84 -12.96
C LYS A 103 25.83 12.86 -11.51
N LYS A 104 24.71 13.52 -11.23
CA LYS A 104 24.19 13.70 -9.87
C LYS A 104 23.14 12.68 -9.47
N ASP A 105 22.25 12.32 -10.40
CA ASP A 105 21.01 11.65 -10.03
C ASP A 105 20.98 10.17 -10.39
N VAL A 106 21.80 9.73 -11.34
CA VAL A 106 21.91 8.31 -11.70
C VAL A 106 22.27 7.47 -10.46
N ARG A 107 21.61 6.33 -10.29
CA ARG A 107 21.65 5.44 -9.11
C ARG A 107 21.04 6.00 -7.81
N LYS A 108 20.38 7.16 -7.85
CA LYS A 108 19.46 7.51 -6.76
C LYS A 108 18.22 6.63 -6.84
N ASN A 109 17.80 6.07 -5.72
CA ASN A 109 16.51 5.39 -5.59
C ASN A 109 15.45 6.46 -5.31
N ILE A 110 14.54 6.67 -6.24
CA ILE A 110 13.49 7.69 -6.18
C ILE A 110 12.12 7.06 -6.07
N CYS A 111 11.21 7.67 -5.33
CA CYS A 111 9.80 7.29 -5.27
C CYS A 111 8.98 8.30 -6.10
N PRO A 112 8.42 7.88 -7.25
CA PRO A 112 7.58 8.74 -8.07
C PRO A 112 6.21 8.97 -7.44
N ILE A 113 5.76 10.21 -7.52
CA ILE A 113 4.51 10.71 -6.96
C ILE A 113 3.70 11.30 -8.12
N LEU A 114 2.68 10.56 -8.55
CA LEU A 114 1.88 10.90 -9.73
C LEU A 114 0.62 11.60 -9.25
N ALA A 115 0.69 12.93 -9.18
CA ALA A 115 -0.46 13.78 -8.88
C ALA A 115 -1.28 14.06 -10.16
N PRO A 116 -2.61 14.11 -10.07
CA PRO A 116 -3.48 14.42 -11.20
C PRO A 116 -3.14 15.78 -11.82
N ASN A 117 -3.14 15.85 -13.15
CA ASN A 117 -2.97 17.05 -13.98
C ASN A 117 -1.65 17.81 -13.76
N GLN A 118 -0.62 17.15 -13.24
CA GLN A 118 0.71 17.74 -13.01
C GLN A 118 1.83 16.88 -13.63
N LYS A 119 3.05 17.40 -13.76
CA LYS A 119 4.20 16.53 -14.02
C LYS A 119 4.48 15.64 -12.81
N ILE A 120 5.16 14.51 -13.03
CA ILE A 120 5.50 13.58 -11.95
C ILE A 120 6.42 14.29 -10.94
N LEU A 121 6.06 14.23 -9.67
CA LEU A 121 6.90 14.65 -8.56
C LEU A 121 7.71 13.44 -8.07
N HIS A 122 8.75 13.65 -7.28
CA HIS A 122 9.48 12.54 -6.67
C HIS A 122 10.02 12.90 -5.30
N ILE A 123 10.41 11.88 -4.56
CA ILE A 123 11.23 11.98 -3.36
C ILE A 123 12.42 11.04 -3.53
N GLU A 124 13.49 11.24 -2.77
CA GLU A 124 14.70 10.45 -2.91
C GLU A 124 14.96 9.66 -1.62
N LYS A 125 15.40 8.41 -1.77
CA LYS A 125 15.80 7.57 -0.63
C LYS A 125 17.11 8.09 -0.06
N ILE A 126 17.11 8.38 1.24
CA ILE A 126 18.26 9.02 1.91
C ILE A 126 19.13 7.97 2.60
N ASN A 127 18.48 6.99 3.22
CA ASN A 127 19.13 5.93 3.99
C ASN A 127 19.11 4.63 3.20
N PRO A 128 20.19 4.24 2.49
CA PRO A 128 20.26 2.96 1.81
C PRO A 128 20.11 1.81 2.81
N ALA A 129 19.47 0.72 2.37
CA ALA A 129 19.50 -0.53 3.08
C ALA A 129 20.93 -1.12 3.04
N ARG A 130 21.26 -2.03 3.98
CA ARG A 130 22.59 -2.63 4.07
C ARG A 130 23.07 -3.23 2.73
N ASP A 131 22.15 -3.90 2.02
CA ASP A 131 22.43 -4.55 0.73
C ASP A 131 22.51 -3.56 -0.45
N GLU A 132 22.12 -2.29 -0.24
CA GLU A 132 22.27 -1.19 -1.21
C GLU A 132 23.50 -0.31 -0.93
N ASP A 133 23.93 -0.25 0.34
CA ASP A 133 25.09 0.54 0.81
C ASP A 133 26.41 -0.18 0.46
N ILE A 134 26.41 -1.51 0.56
CA ILE A 134 27.51 -2.38 0.12
C ILE A 134 27.24 -2.79 -1.34
N GLY A 135 27.33 -1.85 -2.27
CA GLY A 135 27.44 -2.20 -3.68
C GLY A 135 28.67 -3.09 -3.84
N TYR A 136 28.50 -4.35 -4.21
CA TYR A 136 29.58 -5.36 -4.23
C TYR A 136 30.74 -5.05 -5.20
N ASP A 137 30.72 -3.90 -5.88
CA ASP A 137 31.79 -3.36 -6.72
C ASP A 137 31.91 -1.83 -6.49
N GLU A 138 32.71 -1.38 -5.52
CA GLU A 138 33.22 0.00 -5.25
C GLU A 138 32.28 1.23 -5.38
N PHE A 139 31.00 1.05 -5.73
CA PHE A 139 30.02 2.07 -6.03
C PHE A 139 28.66 1.67 -5.43
N GLY A 140 28.32 2.27 -4.29
CA GLY A 140 27.01 2.11 -3.65
C GLY A 140 25.93 3.03 -4.23
N LEU A 141 24.73 2.99 -3.63
CA LEU A 141 23.61 3.90 -3.90
C LEU A 141 24.02 5.37 -3.70
N ASN A 142 23.59 6.25 -4.61
CA ASN A 142 23.70 7.70 -4.41
C ASN A 142 22.58 8.16 -3.47
N ARG A 143 22.93 8.74 -2.32
CA ARG A 143 21.96 9.19 -1.33
C ARG A 143 21.13 10.37 -1.86
N GLY A 144 19.85 10.34 -1.53
CA GLY A 144 18.92 11.44 -1.76
C GLY A 144 19.03 12.58 -0.75
N GLU A 145 18.42 13.71 -1.09
CA GLU A 145 18.32 14.93 -0.29
C GLU A 145 16.87 15.45 -0.21
N LEU A 146 15.96 14.97 -1.08
CA LEU A 146 14.58 15.45 -1.18
C LEU A 146 13.59 14.66 -0.31
N HIS A 147 12.94 15.36 0.63
CA HIS A 147 11.96 14.80 1.56
C HIS A 147 10.52 14.92 1.04
N GLY A 148 9.68 13.92 1.32
CA GLY A 148 8.29 13.86 0.86
C GLY A 148 7.25 14.32 1.87
N ILE A 149 6.85 15.59 1.84
CA ILE A 149 5.62 16.06 2.50
C ILE A 149 4.69 16.63 1.43
N PHE A 150 3.50 16.06 1.30
CA PHE A 150 2.48 16.46 0.32
C PHE A 150 1.17 16.80 1.00
N ILE A 151 0.31 17.56 0.32
CA ILE A 151 -1.03 17.88 0.80
C ILE A 151 -2.04 17.24 -0.16
N LEU A 152 -3.00 16.50 0.39
CA LEU A 152 -4.12 15.89 -0.35
C LEU A 152 -5.41 16.16 0.40
N GLY A 153 -6.20 17.14 -0.05
CA GLY A 153 -7.32 17.66 0.74
C GLY A 153 -6.82 18.20 2.09
N ASP A 154 -7.41 17.73 3.18
CA ASP A 154 -7.04 18.12 4.56
C ASP A 154 -5.91 17.23 5.15
N TYR A 155 -5.33 16.34 4.34
CA TYR A 155 -4.30 15.40 4.77
C TYR A 155 -2.92 15.93 4.41
N THR A 156 -2.00 15.88 5.37
CA THR A 156 -0.57 16.10 5.14
C THR A 156 0.12 14.75 5.12
N LEU A 157 0.51 14.32 3.92
CA LEU A 157 1.11 13.02 3.65
C LEU A 157 2.62 13.08 3.83
N GLY A 158 3.16 12.23 4.69
CA GLY A 158 4.59 11.99 4.84
C GLY A 158 4.98 10.69 4.16
N ILE A 159 6.02 10.70 3.34
CA ILE A 159 6.45 9.49 2.61
C ILE A 159 7.90 9.18 2.95
N LEU A 160 8.16 7.92 3.33
CA LEU A 160 9.48 7.43 3.74
C LEU A 160 9.74 6.09 3.02
N ILE A 161 10.83 5.98 2.25
CA ILE A 161 11.11 4.77 1.47
C ILE A 161 11.83 3.75 2.37
N CYS A 162 11.13 2.68 2.75
CA CYS A 162 11.70 1.52 3.45
C CYS A 162 12.61 1.91 4.63
N SER A 163 13.93 1.69 4.51
CA SER A 163 14.94 2.00 5.54
C SER A 163 14.99 3.47 5.98
N ASP A 164 14.42 4.40 5.22
CA ASP A 164 14.22 5.79 5.66
C ASP A 164 13.32 5.86 6.91
N PHE A 165 12.32 4.98 7.02
CA PHE A 165 11.45 4.91 8.20
C PHE A 165 12.23 4.51 9.46
N LEU A 166 13.32 3.74 9.31
CA LEU A 166 14.16 3.33 10.44
C LEU A 166 15.08 4.44 10.93
N ASN A 167 15.31 5.49 10.13
CA ASN A 167 16.16 6.62 10.49
C ASN A 167 15.41 7.56 11.47
N PRO A 168 15.87 7.72 12.73
CA PRO A 168 15.15 8.51 13.73
C PRO A 168 14.99 9.99 13.37
N ASP A 169 16.02 10.61 12.79
CA ASP A 169 16.01 12.04 12.48
C ASP A 169 15.06 12.35 11.33
N LEU A 170 15.13 11.54 10.28
CA LEU A 170 14.26 11.66 9.12
C LEU A 170 12.80 11.36 9.51
N ARG A 171 12.56 10.27 10.24
CA ARG A 171 11.23 9.92 10.75
C ARG A 171 10.65 11.03 11.63
N SER A 172 11.42 11.55 12.59
CA SER A 172 10.97 12.66 13.45
C SER A 172 10.62 13.93 12.66
N ARG A 173 11.41 14.27 11.63
CA ARG A 173 11.15 15.44 10.77
C ARG A 173 9.84 15.31 10.00
N ILE A 174 9.51 14.11 9.52
CA ILE A 174 8.26 13.84 8.79
C ILE A 174 7.06 13.79 9.74
N LEU A 175 7.13 13.03 10.83
CA LEU A 175 6.00 12.83 11.77
C LEU A 175 5.56 14.13 12.46
N LYS A 176 6.44 15.12 12.61
CA LYS A 176 6.09 16.46 13.14
C LYS A 176 5.22 17.29 12.20
N LYS A 177 5.10 16.91 10.93
CA LYS A 177 4.43 17.69 9.89
C LYS A 177 3.34 16.91 9.15
N ALA A 178 3.42 15.58 9.14
CA ALA A 178 2.47 14.71 8.46
C ALA A 178 1.46 14.11 9.43
N ASN A 179 0.19 14.05 9.00
CA ASN A 179 -0.87 13.36 9.72
C ASN A 179 -1.13 11.95 9.16
N LEU A 180 -0.68 11.63 7.96
CA LEU A 180 -0.68 10.28 7.39
C LEU A 180 0.72 9.96 6.88
N VAL A 181 1.30 8.84 7.33
CA VAL A 181 2.62 8.40 6.86
C VAL A 181 2.49 7.14 6.03
N LEU A 182 3.08 7.18 4.83
CA LEU A 182 3.09 6.09 3.86
C LEU A 182 4.53 5.59 3.70
N VAL A 183 4.71 4.27 3.84
CA VAL A 183 6.03 3.63 3.80
C VAL A 183 6.02 2.53 2.74
N PRO A 184 6.31 2.85 1.46
CA PRO A 184 6.57 1.83 0.45
C PRO A 184 7.86 1.08 0.82
N GLN A 185 7.83 -0.24 0.81
CA GLN A 185 8.96 -1.06 1.25
C GLN A 185 9.07 -2.38 0.49
N PHE A 186 10.31 -2.84 0.32
CA PHE A 186 10.65 -4.21 -0.04
C PHE A 186 11.44 -4.82 1.12
N ASN A 187 10.74 -5.51 2.02
CA ASN A 187 11.32 -5.90 3.29
C ASN A 187 11.02 -7.37 3.66
N SER A 188 12.05 -8.09 4.09
CA SER A 188 11.97 -9.46 4.61
C SER A 188 11.86 -9.53 6.14
N HIS A 189 12.10 -8.41 6.85
CA HIS A 189 12.14 -8.33 8.31
C HIS A 189 11.27 -7.17 8.81
N THR A 190 9.96 -7.41 8.90
CA THR A 190 8.97 -6.35 9.20
C THR A 190 8.84 -6.00 10.68
N LYS A 191 9.28 -6.88 11.60
CA LYS A 191 9.12 -6.68 13.06
C LYS A 191 9.60 -5.30 13.53
N ARG A 192 10.81 -4.87 13.12
CA ARG A 192 11.35 -3.57 13.56
C ARG A 192 10.52 -2.39 13.07
N PHE A 193 9.91 -2.52 11.89
CA PHE A 193 9.00 -1.50 11.36
C PHE A 193 7.70 -1.46 12.17
N TYR A 194 7.16 -2.62 12.54
CA TYR A 194 5.97 -2.72 13.40
C TYR A 194 6.23 -2.12 14.79
N ASP A 195 7.35 -2.49 15.42
CA ASP A 195 7.75 -1.97 16.74
C ASP A 195 7.80 -0.42 16.71
N LEU A 196 8.44 0.16 15.68
CA LEU A 196 8.53 1.61 15.52
C LEU A 196 7.16 2.25 15.23
N ALA A 197 6.42 1.73 14.26
CA ALA A 197 5.11 2.25 13.89
C ALA A 197 4.14 2.23 15.08
N ASN A 198 4.19 1.19 15.91
CA ASN A 198 3.44 1.12 17.15
C ASN A 198 3.88 2.18 18.17
N SER A 199 5.19 2.33 18.39
CA SER A 199 5.71 3.31 19.38
C SER A 199 5.36 4.76 19.05
N GLU A 200 5.12 5.10 17.77
CA GLU A 200 4.75 6.47 17.42
C GLU A 200 3.40 6.89 18.04
N PHE A 201 2.51 5.94 18.34
CA PHE A 201 1.21 6.21 18.94
C PHE A 201 1.23 6.20 20.48
N GLU A 202 2.36 5.88 21.10
CA GLU A 202 2.54 6.01 22.56
C GLU A 202 2.68 7.47 23.00
N ASN A 203 3.11 8.35 22.09
CA ASN A 203 3.20 9.78 22.34
C ASN A 203 1.82 10.45 22.20
N PRO A 204 1.22 10.96 23.28
CA PRO A 204 -0.11 11.58 23.22
C PRO A 204 -0.13 12.88 22.41
N ASN A 205 1.03 13.50 22.15
CA ASN A 205 1.14 14.73 21.36
C ASN A 205 1.42 14.48 19.88
N ASN A 206 1.33 13.22 19.42
CA ASN A 206 1.54 12.90 18.02
C ASN A 206 0.35 13.36 17.16
N ILE A 207 0.62 14.08 16.07
CA ILE A 207 -0.40 14.52 15.10
C ILE A 207 -0.73 13.44 14.06
N VAL A 208 0.07 12.37 14.01
CA VAL A 208 -0.09 11.26 13.07
C VAL A 208 -1.35 10.48 13.42
N ARG A 209 -2.20 10.31 12.42
CA ARG A 209 -3.44 9.53 12.49
C ARG A 209 -3.21 8.09 12.08
N ALA A 210 -2.36 7.87 11.07
CA ALA A 210 -2.01 6.53 10.64
C ALA A 210 -0.59 6.44 10.08
N VAL A 211 0.02 5.27 10.28
CA VAL A 211 1.23 4.83 9.59
C VAL A 211 0.86 3.60 8.76
N MET A 212 1.04 3.69 7.45
CA MET A 212 0.76 2.61 6.50
C MET A 212 2.06 2.06 5.95
N LEU A 213 2.28 0.76 6.20
CA LEU A 213 3.44 0.02 5.74
C LEU A 213 3.03 -0.82 4.53
N THR A 214 3.47 -0.43 3.34
CA THR A 214 3.10 -1.08 2.06
C THR A 214 4.25 -1.94 1.58
N ASN A 215 4.18 -3.25 1.84
CA ASN A 215 5.26 -4.19 1.55
C ASN A 215 4.98 -5.08 0.32
N ALA A 216 6.06 -5.46 -0.35
CA ALA A 216 6.04 -6.55 -1.30
C ALA A 216 5.84 -7.91 -0.62
N THR A 217 5.42 -8.92 -1.38
CA THR A 217 5.39 -10.32 -0.93
C THR A 217 6.11 -11.23 -1.92
N GLY A 218 6.71 -12.33 -1.49
CA GLY A 218 7.35 -13.28 -2.39
C GLY A 218 8.48 -14.09 -1.75
N LYS A 219 9.47 -14.46 -2.57
CA LYS A 219 10.65 -15.21 -2.11
C LYS A 219 11.57 -14.38 -1.22
N LYS A 220 11.79 -13.11 -1.60
CA LYS A 220 12.72 -12.18 -0.94
C LYS A 220 12.03 -11.11 -0.08
N ALA A 221 10.70 -11.03 -0.11
CA ALA A 221 9.91 -10.10 0.70
C ALA A 221 8.88 -10.86 1.54
N ALA A 222 8.68 -10.43 2.78
CA ALA A 222 7.88 -11.17 3.76
C ALA A 222 6.35 -11.01 3.56
N GLY A 223 5.89 -10.05 2.76
CA GLY A 223 4.52 -9.55 2.89
C GLY A 223 4.39 -8.75 4.18
N GLY A 224 3.26 -8.84 4.86
CA GLY A 224 3.09 -8.14 6.13
C GLY A 224 2.87 -6.64 5.95
N SER A 225 2.20 -6.24 4.88
CA SER A 225 1.65 -4.87 4.84
C SER A 225 0.76 -4.65 6.06
N ALA A 226 0.82 -3.45 6.63
CA ALA A 226 0.23 -3.18 7.94
C ALA A 226 -0.23 -1.72 8.06
N VAL A 227 -1.17 -1.49 8.97
CA VAL A 227 -1.66 -0.16 9.31
C VAL A 227 -1.65 -0.02 10.83
N PHE A 228 -1.01 1.05 11.30
CA PHE A 228 -1.00 1.45 12.70
C PHE A 228 -1.71 2.78 12.85
N ARG A 229 -2.47 2.95 13.93
CA ARG A 229 -3.24 4.15 14.23
C ARG A 229 -3.49 4.32 15.72
N ASN A 230 -3.91 5.50 16.13
CA ASN A 230 -4.46 5.68 17.47
C ASN A 230 -5.85 5.01 17.57
N VAL A 231 -6.08 4.27 18.65
CA VAL A 231 -7.31 3.50 18.94
C VAL A 231 -7.65 3.61 20.43
N SER A 232 -8.90 3.33 20.80
CA SER A 232 -9.36 3.47 22.19
C SER A 232 -8.61 2.49 23.09
N ARG A 233 -8.57 2.77 24.40
CA ARG A 233 -7.94 1.86 25.36
C ARG A 233 -8.58 0.46 25.36
N GLU A 234 -9.88 0.38 25.12
CA GLU A 234 -10.61 -0.89 25.02
C GLU A 234 -10.13 -1.70 23.80
N ASP A 235 -10.01 -1.05 22.64
CA ASP A 235 -9.50 -1.68 21.43
C ASP A 235 -8.03 -2.08 21.55
N GLN A 236 -7.20 -1.27 22.23
CA GLN A 236 -5.76 -1.54 22.39
C GLN A 236 -5.51 -2.93 22.98
N LYS A 237 -6.31 -3.35 23.97
CA LYS A 237 -6.19 -4.68 24.56
C LYS A 237 -6.53 -5.78 23.55
N MET A 238 -7.63 -5.63 22.82
CA MET A 238 -8.05 -6.59 21.79
C MET A 238 -7.01 -6.71 20.67
N LEU A 239 -6.47 -5.59 20.20
CA LEU A 239 -5.47 -5.53 19.14
C LEU A 239 -4.12 -6.09 19.60
N GLN A 240 -3.74 -5.84 20.86
CA GLN A 240 -2.57 -6.48 21.48
C GLN A 240 -2.70 -8.00 21.50
N GLU A 241 -3.87 -8.54 21.87
CA GLU A 241 -4.13 -9.98 21.87
C GLU A 241 -4.13 -10.57 20.45
N ARG A 242 -4.68 -9.83 19.48
CA ARG A 242 -4.84 -10.29 18.09
C ARG A 242 -3.55 -10.22 17.28
N PHE A 243 -2.81 -9.11 17.38
CA PHE A 243 -1.68 -8.79 16.52
C PHE A 243 -0.36 -8.69 17.26
N GLY A 244 -0.36 -8.65 18.59
CA GLY A 244 0.84 -8.41 19.40
C GLY A 244 1.21 -6.93 19.54
N TYR A 245 0.38 -6.01 19.02
CA TYR A 245 0.61 -4.57 19.04
C TYR A 245 -0.69 -3.82 19.35
N PRO A 246 -0.71 -2.90 20.33
CA PRO A 246 -1.94 -2.22 20.77
C PRO A 246 -2.48 -1.23 19.73
N TYR A 247 -1.64 -0.70 18.84
CA TYR A 247 -2.02 0.30 17.85
C TYR A 247 -2.15 -0.26 16.42
N ALA A 248 -2.01 -1.58 16.24
CA ALA A 248 -2.15 -2.22 14.93
C ALA A 248 -3.62 -2.35 14.54
N ALA A 249 -4.09 -1.53 13.59
CA ALA A 249 -5.41 -1.71 12.98
C ALA A 249 -5.46 -3.01 12.17
N ILE A 250 -4.37 -3.27 11.44
CA ILE A 250 -4.16 -4.55 10.77
C ILE A 250 -2.68 -4.85 10.62
N ILE A 251 -2.31 -6.09 10.89
CA ILE A 251 -1.07 -6.71 10.43
C ILE A 251 -1.47 -7.97 9.68
N LEU A 252 -1.07 -8.07 8.41
CA LEU A 252 -1.22 -9.32 7.69
C LEU A 252 -0.28 -10.36 8.32
N PRO A 253 -0.77 -11.54 8.75
CA PRO A 253 0.09 -12.58 9.29
C PRO A 253 1.20 -12.94 8.31
N GLU A 254 2.42 -13.17 8.80
CA GLU A 254 3.58 -13.53 7.95
C GLU A 254 3.35 -14.80 7.10
N LYS A 255 2.42 -15.66 7.53
CA LYS A 255 2.01 -16.86 6.79
C LYS A 255 1.16 -16.53 5.55
N ILE A 256 0.49 -15.37 5.52
CA ILE A 256 -0.31 -14.92 4.39
C ILE A 256 0.60 -14.18 3.40
N LYS A 257 1.20 -14.94 2.49
CA LYS A 257 2.02 -14.45 1.37
C LYS A 257 1.21 -14.17 0.10
N GLU A 258 -0.08 -13.91 0.28
CA GLU A 258 -1.02 -13.59 -0.79
C GLU A 258 -0.75 -12.17 -1.29
N GLU A 259 -0.98 -11.97 -2.59
CA GLU A 259 -1.09 -10.64 -3.17
C GLU A 259 -2.47 -10.09 -2.80
N LEU A 260 -2.55 -8.83 -2.38
CA LEU A 260 -3.83 -8.20 -2.02
C LEU A 260 -3.77 -6.68 -2.07
N ILE A 261 -4.95 -6.07 -1.96
CA ILE A 261 -5.13 -4.65 -1.69
C ILE A 261 -5.72 -4.49 -0.29
N ILE A 262 -5.08 -3.67 0.54
CA ILE A 262 -5.66 -3.17 1.78
C ILE A 262 -6.32 -1.84 1.44
N SER A 263 -7.65 -1.85 1.24
CA SER A 263 -8.44 -0.64 1.01
C SER A 263 -8.83 -0.04 2.36
N ILE A 264 -8.50 1.23 2.57
CA ILE A 264 -8.55 1.88 3.88
C ILE A 264 -9.26 3.23 3.76
N ASN A 265 -10.15 3.53 4.69
CA ASN A 265 -10.78 4.85 4.83
C ASN A 265 -10.21 5.56 6.05
N VAL A 266 -9.36 6.57 5.88
CA VAL A 266 -8.78 7.33 6.99
C VAL A 266 -9.68 8.53 7.30
N ASN A 267 -10.25 8.63 8.50
CA ASN A 267 -11.14 9.74 8.89
C ASN A 267 -10.40 10.84 9.66
N MET A 268 -10.57 12.11 9.25
CA MET A 268 -9.98 13.33 9.82
C MET A 268 -10.92 14.18 10.68
N ASP A 269 -12.24 13.95 10.63
CA ASP A 269 -13.22 14.72 11.41
C ASP A 269 -13.03 14.56 12.93
N TYR A 270 -12.24 13.58 13.35
CA TYR A 270 -12.03 13.31 14.76
C TYR A 270 -10.73 13.91 15.30
N SER A 271 -10.87 15.13 15.83
CA SER A 271 -9.83 15.91 16.50
C SER A 271 -9.76 15.65 18.00
N SER A 272 -9.64 14.41 18.48
CA SER A 272 -9.30 14.27 19.90
C SER A 272 -7.79 14.37 20.08
N GLU A 273 -7.35 15.42 20.77
CA GLU A 273 -6.00 15.59 21.34
C GLU A 273 -5.65 14.49 22.37
N ARG A 274 -6.60 13.59 22.66
CA ARG A 274 -6.47 12.44 23.58
C ARG A 274 -7.21 11.25 23.03
N THR A 275 -6.61 10.06 23.10
CA THR A 275 -7.29 8.79 22.81
C THR A 275 -8.63 8.73 23.55
N PRO A 276 -9.78 8.61 22.87
CA PRO A 276 -11.07 8.55 23.55
C PRO A 276 -11.19 7.29 24.40
N SER A 277 -11.97 7.39 25.48
CA SER A 277 -12.26 6.26 26.38
C SER A 277 -13.13 5.18 25.71
N SER A 278 -13.99 5.57 24.77
CA SER A 278 -14.84 4.67 23.99
C SER A 278 -15.13 5.30 22.62
N TRP A 279 -15.33 4.48 21.59
CA TRP A 279 -15.79 4.91 20.27
C TRP A 279 -17.27 4.62 20.11
N THR A 280 -18.03 5.52 19.47
CA THR A 280 -19.32 5.13 18.90
C THR A 280 -19.09 4.38 17.58
N PRO A 281 -20.01 3.49 17.14
CA PRO A 281 -19.93 2.82 15.84
C PRO A 281 -19.73 3.80 14.66
N ASP A 282 -20.27 5.01 14.76
CA ASP A 282 -20.12 6.05 13.74
C ASP A 282 -18.75 6.77 13.75
N GLN A 283 -17.85 6.41 14.66
CA GLN A 283 -16.55 7.06 14.86
C GLN A 283 -15.35 6.16 14.49
N HIS A 284 -15.54 5.09 13.72
CA HIS A 284 -14.43 4.21 13.29
C HIS A 284 -13.32 5.03 12.59
N PRO A 285 -12.13 5.20 13.20
CA PRO A 285 -11.11 6.12 12.67
C PRO A 285 -10.55 5.69 11.31
N ILE A 286 -10.65 4.40 11.04
CA ILE A 286 -10.08 3.62 9.94
C ILE A 286 -10.95 2.37 9.79
N ASP A 287 -11.68 2.29 8.69
CA ASP A 287 -12.23 1.04 8.17
C ASP A 287 -11.27 0.46 7.15
N TYR A 288 -11.12 -0.87 7.13
CA TYR A 288 -10.31 -1.53 6.13
C TYR A 288 -11.01 -2.73 5.51
N LYS A 289 -10.69 -3.00 4.25
CA LYS A 289 -11.13 -4.16 3.49
C LYS A 289 -9.90 -4.85 2.89
N LEU A 290 -9.84 -6.17 3.05
CA LEU A 290 -8.82 -7.00 2.43
C LEU A 290 -9.38 -7.58 1.14
N ILE A 291 -8.80 -7.17 0.02
CA ILE A 291 -9.25 -7.57 -1.30
C ILE A 291 -8.14 -8.44 -1.90
N PRO A 292 -8.34 -9.78 -1.98
CA PRO A 292 -7.32 -10.66 -2.52
C PRO A 292 -7.09 -10.38 -4.01
N ILE A 293 -5.84 -10.53 -4.45
CA ILE A 293 -5.45 -10.53 -5.86
C ILE A 293 -5.16 -11.99 -6.22
N ILE A 294 -5.96 -12.58 -7.10
CA ILE A 294 -5.98 -14.01 -7.40
C ILE A 294 -5.67 -14.23 -8.87
N GLN A 295 -4.80 -15.21 -9.16
CA GLN A 295 -4.55 -15.65 -10.52
C GLN A 295 -5.79 -16.27 -11.15
N LYS A 296 -6.02 -15.89 -12.40
CA LYS A 296 -7.17 -16.30 -13.18
C LYS A 296 -7.17 -17.80 -13.36
N ASN A 297 -8.27 -18.41 -12.97
CA ASN A 297 -8.61 -19.78 -13.31
C ASN A 297 -10.13 -19.87 -13.51
N GLU A 298 -10.56 -20.83 -14.32
CA GLU A 298 -11.97 -21.02 -14.66
C GLU A 298 -12.88 -21.15 -13.42
N PRO A 299 -12.52 -21.93 -12.38
CA PRO A 299 -13.35 -22.01 -11.19
C PRO A 299 -13.55 -20.67 -10.47
N ILE A 300 -12.50 -19.86 -10.29
CA ILE A 300 -12.60 -18.52 -9.66
C ILE A 300 -13.49 -17.61 -10.49
N ILE A 301 -13.33 -17.59 -11.82
CA ILE A 301 -14.17 -16.79 -12.70
C ILE A 301 -15.64 -17.19 -12.55
N ASN A 302 -15.93 -18.49 -12.53
CA ASN A 302 -17.29 -19.00 -12.37
C ASN A 302 -17.89 -18.65 -11.01
N ILE A 303 -17.10 -18.72 -9.94
CA ILE A 303 -17.52 -18.32 -8.59
C ILE A 303 -17.86 -16.82 -8.55
N VAL A 304 -16.95 -15.96 -9.01
CA VAL A 304 -17.14 -14.50 -9.02
C VAL A 304 -18.35 -14.12 -9.88
N ASN A 305 -18.50 -14.71 -11.07
CA ASN A 305 -19.65 -14.45 -11.93
C ASN A 305 -20.96 -14.90 -11.31
N SER A 306 -20.98 -16.04 -10.61
CA SER A 306 -22.16 -16.55 -9.93
C SER A 306 -22.57 -15.65 -8.76
N ILE A 307 -21.60 -15.17 -7.98
CA ILE A 307 -21.84 -14.19 -6.90
C ILE A 307 -22.38 -12.87 -7.47
N ASN A 308 -21.80 -12.34 -8.54
CA ASN A 308 -22.25 -11.09 -9.15
C ASN A 308 -23.68 -11.18 -9.69
N LYS A 309 -24.05 -12.32 -10.29
CA LYS A 309 -25.39 -12.59 -10.86
C LYS A 309 -26.43 -12.98 -9.80
N ALA A 310 -26.02 -13.31 -8.58
CA ALA A 310 -26.95 -13.67 -7.52
C ALA A 310 -27.91 -12.51 -7.21
N ASN A 311 -29.18 -12.85 -7.04
CA ASN A 311 -30.28 -11.92 -6.77
C ASN A 311 -30.73 -11.95 -5.30
N ASN A 312 -30.15 -12.82 -4.47
CA ASN A 312 -30.43 -12.93 -3.04
C ASN A 312 -29.21 -13.51 -2.30
N VAL A 313 -29.18 -13.31 -0.98
CA VAL A 313 -28.08 -13.73 -0.10
C VAL A 313 -27.87 -15.25 -0.11
N GLN A 314 -28.96 -16.03 -0.13
CA GLN A 314 -28.88 -17.49 -0.10
C GLN A 314 -28.13 -18.04 -1.32
N SER A 315 -28.38 -17.50 -2.52
CA SER A 315 -27.68 -17.91 -3.74
C SER A 315 -26.17 -17.62 -3.68
N CYS A 316 -25.75 -16.52 -3.05
CA CYS A 316 -24.32 -16.27 -2.80
C CYS A 316 -23.76 -17.32 -1.82
N ILE A 317 -24.44 -17.55 -0.70
CA ILE A 317 -24.01 -18.50 0.33
C ILE A 317 -23.91 -19.93 -0.25
N ASP A 318 -24.87 -20.35 -1.05
CA ASP A 318 -24.87 -21.67 -1.70
C ASP A 318 -23.66 -21.82 -2.64
N THR A 319 -23.40 -20.80 -3.46
CA THR A 319 -22.22 -20.77 -4.35
C THR A 319 -20.92 -20.89 -3.55
N LEU A 320 -20.79 -20.13 -2.45
CA LEU A 320 -19.60 -20.14 -1.60
C LEU A 320 -19.43 -21.47 -0.88
N ASN A 321 -20.50 -22.05 -0.36
CA ASN A 321 -20.47 -23.34 0.34
C ASN A 321 -20.10 -24.50 -0.60
N GLN A 322 -20.64 -24.52 -1.81
CA GLN A 322 -20.28 -25.51 -2.84
C GLN A 322 -18.80 -25.45 -3.23
N ASN A 323 -18.17 -24.26 -3.13
CA ASN A 323 -16.79 -24.03 -3.54
C ASN A 323 -15.83 -23.80 -2.37
N LYS A 324 -16.26 -24.05 -1.13
CA LYS A 324 -15.52 -23.68 0.10
C LYS A 324 -14.10 -24.24 0.14
N GLU A 325 -13.93 -25.52 -0.21
CA GLU A 325 -12.61 -26.17 -0.21
C GLU A 325 -11.67 -25.52 -1.24
N PHE A 326 -12.19 -25.23 -2.44
CA PHE A 326 -11.42 -24.61 -3.50
C PHE A 326 -11.04 -23.16 -3.17
N ILE A 327 -11.96 -22.39 -2.61
CA ILE A 327 -11.69 -21.03 -2.10
C ILE A 327 -10.59 -21.07 -1.04
N GLY A 328 -10.69 -21.97 -0.05
CA GLY A 328 -9.70 -22.14 1.01
C GLY A 328 -8.30 -22.50 0.51
N LYS A 329 -8.20 -23.28 -0.57
CA LYS A 329 -6.92 -23.60 -1.22
C LYS A 329 -6.36 -22.43 -2.04
N THR A 330 -7.23 -21.55 -2.55
CA THR A 330 -6.84 -20.47 -3.47
C THR A 330 -6.46 -19.20 -2.71
N SER A 331 -7.24 -18.81 -1.70
CA SER A 331 -7.00 -17.61 -0.90
C SER A 331 -7.55 -17.76 0.51
N THR A 332 -6.66 -17.66 1.49
CA THR A 332 -7.01 -17.59 2.91
C THR A 332 -7.83 -16.34 3.20
N ILE A 333 -7.48 -15.23 2.54
CA ILE A 333 -8.20 -13.96 2.69
C ILE A 333 -9.64 -14.10 2.20
N LEU A 334 -9.85 -14.61 0.98
CA LEU A 334 -11.18 -14.84 0.44
C LEU A 334 -11.97 -15.80 1.33
N SER A 335 -11.35 -16.90 1.76
CA SER A 335 -11.98 -17.88 2.65
C SER A 335 -12.41 -17.31 4.00
N ASN A 336 -11.68 -16.32 4.52
CA ASN A 336 -12.03 -15.64 5.77
C ASN A 336 -13.14 -14.60 5.52
N ASN A 337 -13.07 -13.86 4.41
CA ASN A 337 -14.10 -12.90 4.04
C ASN A 337 -15.48 -13.55 3.84
N THR A 338 -15.51 -14.81 3.42
CA THR A 338 -16.75 -15.57 3.16
C THR A 338 -17.35 -16.25 4.39
N GLN A 339 -16.85 -15.95 5.59
CA GLN A 339 -17.42 -16.48 6.85
C GLN A 339 -18.46 -15.53 7.43
N ASN A 340 -19.47 -16.09 8.12
CA ASN A 340 -20.51 -15.37 8.86
C ASN A 340 -21.25 -14.33 7.98
N LEU A 341 -21.96 -14.81 6.96
CA LEU A 341 -22.63 -14.00 5.94
C LEU A 341 -24.15 -13.89 6.16
N GLU A 342 -24.71 -14.65 7.09
CA GLU A 342 -26.15 -14.91 7.23
C GLU A 342 -26.97 -13.67 7.58
N ASN A 343 -26.34 -12.69 8.24
CA ASN A 343 -27.00 -11.45 8.69
C ASN A 343 -26.67 -10.23 7.82
N LEU A 344 -26.02 -10.44 6.67
CA LEU A 344 -25.62 -9.36 5.77
C LEU A 344 -26.64 -9.17 4.64
N THR A 345 -26.73 -7.95 4.14
CA THR A 345 -27.44 -7.64 2.90
C THR A 345 -26.71 -8.25 1.69
N LEU A 346 -27.42 -8.39 0.57
CA LEU A 346 -26.83 -8.92 -0.66
C LEU A 346 -25.59 -8.13 -1.10
N GLU A 347 -25.65 -6.80 -1.02
CA GLU A 347 -24.53 -5.94 -1.41
C GLU A 347 -23.33 -6.10 -0.48
N GLU A 348 -23.55 -6.20 0.83
CA GLU A 348 -22.47 -6.49 1.79
C GLU A 348 -21.83 -7.86 1.55
N VAL A 349 -22.63 -8.88 1.20
CA VAL A 349 -22.10 -10.21 0.84
C VAL A 349 -21.25 -10.14 -0.43
N LYS A 350 -21.76 -9.49 -1.49
CA LYS A 350 -21.01 -9.30 -2.74
C LYS A 350 -19.72 -8.53 -2.50
N GLU A 351 -19.79 -7.48 -1.68
CA GLU A 351 -18.63 -6.66 -1.33
C GLU A 351 -17.56 -7.45 -0.57
N LYS A 352 -17.95 -8.31 0.38
CA LYS A 352 -17.00 -9.21 1.07
C LYS A 352 -16.34 -10.21 0.11
N CYS A 353 -17.03 -10.58 -0.96
CA CYS A 353 -16.53 -11.51 -1.97
C CYS A 353 -15.72 -10.84 -3.09
N HIS A 354 -15.55 -9.51 -3.06
CA HIS A 354 -14.75 -8.82 -4.07
C HIS A 354 -13.30 -9.33 -4.09
N THR A 355 -12.81 -9.55 -5.30
CA THR A 355 -11.46 -10.03 -5.58
C THR A 355 -10.97 -9.43 -6.89
N VAL A 356 -9.67 -9.22 -7.00
CA VAL A 356 -9.02 -8.82 -8.26
C VAL A 356 -8.54 -10.08 -8.96
N VAL A 357 -9.03 -10.36 -10.17
CA VAL A 357 -8.63 -11.53 -10.95
C VAL A 357 -7.63 -11.11 -12.01
N ILE A 358 -6.37 -11.54 -11.87
CA ILE A 358 -5.23 -11.20 -12.75
C ILE A 358 -4.86 -12.39 -13.64
N GLN A 359 -4.31 -12.18 -14.85
CA GLN A 359 -3.94 -13.30 -15.74
C GLN A 359 -2.82 -14.19 -15.18
#